data_AF-A0A924REY9-F1
#
_entry.id   AF-A0A924REY9-F1
#
_cell.length_a   1.000
_cell.length_b   1.000
_cell.length_c   1.000
_cell.angle_alpha   90.00
_cell.angle_beta   90.00
_cell.angle_gamma   90.00
#
_symmetry.space_group_name_H-M   'P 1'
#
loop_
_entity.id
_entity.type
_entity.pdbx_description
1 polymer ?
#
loop_
_entity_poly.entity_id
_entity_poly.type
_entity_poly.pdbx_seq_one_letter_code
_entity_poly.pdbx_strand_id
1 'polypeptide(L)'
;MQAAAGRAAVVYAAAAFKLNIELFAHAQVGTVLPHSDIASVEMLVGHERFTYTGSGSFGVAHSEPEAVEGPSLDAILARRNGNEGLPFTKHMKLTAESIQSAIGDDRETRDLWQAPRRAIIDGDFAEVYPRGRDTCIESTISIVAFAQAFDIRVSAVG
;
A
#
# COMPACT_ATOMS: atom_id res chain seq x y z
N MET A 1 -4.39 6.75 10.78
CA MET A 1 -4.04 5.39 10.32
C MET A 1 -3.25 4.65 11.41
N GLN A 2 -3.91 4.06 12.41
CA GLN A 2 -3.22 3.45 13.58
C GLN A 2 -2.57 2.09 13.30
N ALA A 3 -3.08 1.31 12.32
CA ALA A 3 -2.57 -0.03 12.00
C ALA A 3 -1.18 -0.03 11.36
N ALA A 4 -0.89 0.98 10.54
CA ALA A 4 0.29 1.06 9.68
C ALA A 4 1.33 2.08 10.17
N ALA A 5 0.99 2.93 11.15
CA ALA A 5 1.89 3.95 11.68
C ALA A 5 3.25 3.36 12.09
N GLY A 6 4.32 3.85 11.43
CA GLY A 6 5.71 3.39 11.60
C GLY A 6 6.02 2.01 11.01
N ARG A 7 5.03 1.22 10.60
CA ARG A 7 5.17 -0.20 10.26
C ARG A 7 4.97 -0.52 8.78
N ALA A 8 4.48 0.43 8.01
CA ALA A 8 4.41 0.36 6.56
C ALA A 8 5.06 1.61 5.97
N ALA A 9 5.72 1.45 4.83
CA ALA A 9 6.17 2.53 3.99
C ALA A 9 5.29 2.59 2.75
N VAL A 10 4.82 3.79 2.39
CA VAL A 10 4.12 4.03 1.14
C VAL A 10 5.05 4.83 0.24
N VAL A 11 5.33 4.29 -0.93
CA VAL A 11 6.26 4.87 -1.89
C VAL A 11 5.64 4.87 -3.28
N TYR A 12 5.97 5.86 -4.08
CA TYR A 12 5.81 5.82 -5.53
C TYR A 12 7.07 5.21 -6.11
N ALA A 13 6.91 4.19 -6.95
CA ALA A 13 8.00 3.56 -7.67
C ALA A 13 7.80 3.77 -9.17
N ALA A 14 8.83 4.27 -9.85
CA ALA A 14 8.84 4.46 -11.29
C ALA A 14 10.12 3.89 -11.89
N ALA A 15 10.02 3.34 -13.10
CA ALA A 15 11.18 2.98 -13.88
C ALA A 15 11.95 4.25 -14.26
N ALA A 16 13.21 4.36 -13.88
CA ALA A 16 14.11 5.43 -14.35
C ALA A 16 14.88 4.98 -15.61
N PHE A 17 14.21 4.21 -16.48
CA PHE A 17 14.74 3.73 -17.75
C PHE A 17 14.07 4.45 -18.91
N LYS A 18 14.84 4.86 -19.92
CA LYS A 18 14.31 5.49 -21.13
C LYS A 18 13.85 4.45 -22.13
N LEU A 19 14.51 3.29 -22.17
CA LEU A 19 14.27 2.24 -23.15
C LEU A 19 14.10 0.86 -22.49
N ASN A 20 13.29 0.00 -23.10
CA ASN A 20 13.13 -1.39 -22.64
C ASN A 20 14.46 -2.17 -22.60
N ILE A 21 15.39 -1.88 -23.51
CA ILE A 21 16.71 -2.53 -23.53
C ILE A 21 17.51 -2.22 -22.25
N GLU A 22 17.38 -1.02 -21.70
CA GLU A 22 18.04 -0.62 -20.46
C GLU A 22 17.44 -1.38 -19.28
N LEU A 23 16.10 -1.44 -19.20
CA LEU A 23 15.41 -2.23 -18.18
C LEU A 23 15.87 -3.70 -18.20
N PHE A 24 15.90 -4.34 -19.38
CA PHE A 24 16.30 -5.74 -19.48
C PHE A 24 17.79 -5.96 -19.19
N ALA A 25 18.65 -5.03 -19.55
CA ALA A 25 20.06 -5.08 -19.15
C ALA A 25 20.20 -5.04 -17.62
N HIS A 26 19.51 -4.11 -16.96
CA HIS A 26 19.50 -4.02 -15.49
C HIS A 26 18.83 -5.24 -14.83
N ALA A 27 17.79 -5.81 -15.44
CA ALA A 27 17.15 -7.03 -14.97
C ALA A 27 18.11 -8.22 -15.01
N GLN A 28 18.89 -8.38 -16.09
CA GLN A 28 19.86 -9.47 -16.21
C GLN A 28 20.96 -9.42 -15.14
N VAL A 29 21.36 -8.23 -14.71
CA VAL A 29 22.40 -8.05 -13.68
C VAL A 29 21.83 -7.77 -12.28
N GLY A 30 20.52 -7.84 -12.08
CA GLY A 30 19.87 -7.64 -10.78
C GLY A 30 19.94 -6.22 -10.22
N THR A 31 20.07 -5.20 -11.07
CA THR A 31 20.24 -3.79 -10.66
C THR A 31 19.04 -2.90 -10.98
N VAL A 32 17.85 -3.47 -11.20
CA VAL A 32 16.63 -2.69 -11.51
C VAL A 32 16.27 -1.73 -10.38
N LEU A 33 16.25 -2.20 -9.13
CA LEU A 33 15.89 -1.39 -7.97
C LEU A 33 16.80 -0.17 -7.75
N PRO A 34 18.14 -0.29 -7.71
CA PRO A 34 19.01 0.89 -7.56
C PRO A 34 18.97 1.85 -8.76
N HIS A 35 18.44 1.41 -9.90
CA HIS A 35 18.26 2.23 -11.10
C HIS A 35 16.78 2.56 -11.37
N SER A 36 15.92 2.42 -10.37
CA SER A 36 14.53 2.91 -10.40
C SER A 36 14.42 4.16 -9.54
N ASP A 37 13.36 4.94 -9.73
CA ASP A 37 12.99 6.03 -8.84
C ASP A 37 11.98 5.52 -7.80
N ILE A 38 12.22 5.83 -6.53
CA ILE A 38 11.43 5.44 -5.37
C ILE A 38 11.29 6.67 -4.47
N ALA A 39 10.14 7.33 -4.55
CA ALA A 39 9.83 8.52 -3.77
C ALA A 39 8.88 8.17 -2.61
N SER A 40 9.20 8.60 -1.39
CA SER A 40 8.28 8.46 -0.24
C SER A 40 7.08 9.39 -0.41
N VAL A 41 5.87 8.89 -0.12
CA VAL A 41 4.64 9.73 -0.18
C VAL A 41 4.75 10.94 0.76
N GLU A 42 5.44 10.80 1.88
CA GLU A 42 5.63 11.88 2.87
C GLU A 42 6.32 13.11 2.26
N MET A 43 7.20 12.90 1.27
CA MET A 43 7.90 13.98 0.55
C MET A 43 7.00 14.74 -0.42
N LEU A 44 5.86 14.16 -0.78
CA LEU A 44 4.94 14.71 -1.77
C LEU A 44 3.71 15.38 -1.13
N VAL A 45 3.63 15.40 0.20
CA VAL A 45 2.53 16.05 0.92
C VAL A 45 2.53 17.55 0.59
N GLY A 46 1.42 18.03 0.03
CA GLY A 46 1.30 19.43 -0.40
C GLY A 46 1.83 19.72 -1.80
N HIS A 47 2.28 18.70 -2.54
CA HIS A 47 2.73 18.81 -3.92
C HIS A 47 1.80 18.04 -4.86
N GLU A 48 1.35 18.67 -5.94
CA GLU A 48 0.47 18.01 -6.92
C GLU A 48 1.24 17.17 -7.95
N ARG A 49 2.53 17.45 -8.12
CA ARG A 49 3.36 16.82 -9.15
C ARG A 49 4.80 16.66 -8.66
N PHE A 50 5.39 15.53 -9.00
CA PHE A 50 6.80 15.21 -8.78
C PHE A 50 7.43 14.77 -10.11
N THR A 51 8.60 15.30 -10.42
CA THR A 51 9.40 14.89 -11.58
C THR A 51 10.72 14.35 -11.09
N TYR A 52 10.97 13.05 -11.26
CA TYR A 52 12.26 12.46 -10.94
C TYR A 52 13.35 13.01 -11.88
N THR A 53 14.54 13.24 -11.35
CA THR A 53 15.68 13.78 -12.10
C THR A 53 16.81 12.78 -12.28
N GLY A 54 16.72 11.62 -11.61
CA GLY A 54 17.68 10.52 -11.70
C GLY A 54 17.15 9.26 -11.04
N SER A 55 17.98 8.21 -10.97
CA SER A 55 17.71 7.00 -10.19
C SER A 55 17.81 7.28 -8.69
N GLY A 56 17.06 6.53 -7.87
CA GLY A 56 17.08 6.64 -6.42
C GLY A 56 15.81 7.31 -5.90
N SER A 57 15.96 8.41 -5.18
CA SER A 57 14.87 9.10 -4.48
C SER A 57 14.93 10.62 -4.73
N PHE A 58 15.34 11.01 -5.94
CA PHE A 58 15.67 12.39 -6.30
C PHE A 58 14.69 12.95 -7.32
N GLY A 59 14.14 14.12 -7.04
CA GLY A 59 13.33 14.82 -8.03
C GLY A 59 12.95 16.24 -7.64
N VAL A 60 12.06 16.82 -8.44
CA VAL A 60 11.52 18.16 -8.26
C VAL A 60 10.04 18.05 -7.93
N ALA A 61 9.63 18.59 -6.79
CA ALA A 61 8.22 18.73 -6.43
C ALA A 61 7.69 20.08 -6.94
N HIS A 62 6.47 20.10 -7.48
CA HIS A 62 5.99 21.18 -8.37
C HIS A 62 4.83 22.04 -7.80
N SER A 63 4.69 22.21 -6.49
CA SER A 63 3.82 23.27 -5.95
C SER A 63 4.57 24.60 -5.86
N GLU A 64 5.79 24.56 -5.34
CA GLU A 64 6.89 25.50 -5.60
C GLU A 64 8.09 24.62 -6.00
N PRO A 65 8.80 24.91 -7.11
CA PRO A 65 9.88 24.03 -7.58
C PRO A 65 10.99 23.86 -6.54
N GLU A 66 10.97 22.74 -5.83
CA GLU A 66 11.94 22.37 -4.81
C GLU A 66 12.61 21.05 -5.18
N ALA A 67 13.93 21.00 -5.05
CA ALA A 67 14.68 19.76 -5.17
C ALA A 67 14.47 18.95 -3.89
N VAL A 68 13.87 17.78 -4.01
CA VAL A 68 13.57 16.90 -2.88
C VAL A 68 14.40 15.63 -3.00
N GLU A 69 15.07 15.26 -1.91
CA GLU A 69 15.82 14.02 -1.77
C GLU A 69 15.18 13.17 -0.67
N GLY A 70 14.82 11.95 -1.04
CA GLY A 70 14.17 11.00 -0.15
C GLY A 70 15.12 9.97 0.44
N PRO A 71 14.68 9.22 1.45
CA PRO A 71 15.42 8.05 1.89
C PRO A 71 15.52 7.01 0.76
N SER A 72 16.68 6.34 0.65
CA SER A 72 16.82 5.21 -0.25
C SER A 72 15.89 4.05 0.16
N LEU A 73 15.59 3.14 -0.77
CA LEU A 73 14.80 1.94 -0.45
C LEU A 73 15.42 1.14 0.70
N ASP A 74 16.74 0.99 0.73
CA ASP A 74 17.43 0.30 1.82
C ASP A 74 17.21 0.99 3.17
N ALA A 75 17.25 2.32 3.20
CA ALA A 75 16.96 3.08 4.42
C ALA A 75 15.49 2.92 4.85
N ILE A 76 14.56 2.87 3.90
CA ILE A 76 13.14 2.60 4.16
C ILE A 76 12.96 1.20 4.75
N LEU A 77 13.60 0.19 4.17
CA LEU A 77 13.54 -1.21 4.64
C LEU A 77 14.20 -1.36 6.02
N ALA A 78 15.31 -0.69 6.27
CA ALA A 78 16.01 -0.73 7.55
C ALA A 78 15.14 -0.20 8.71
N ARG A 79 14.28 0.79 8.46
CA ARG A 79 13.33 1.32 9.47
C ARG A 79 12.34 0.26 9.97
N ARG A 80 12.06 -0.79 9.19
CA ARG A 80 11.20 -1.92 9.61
C ARG A 80 11.75 -2.62 10.84
N ASN A 81 13.08 -2.74 10.97
CA ASN A 81 13.72 -3.53 12.03
C ASN A 81 13.55 -2.91 13.43
N GLY A 82 13.16 -1.63 13.52
CA GLY A 82 12.97 -0.92 14.77
C GLY A 82 11.57 -1.01 15.38
N ASN A 83 10.59 -1.59 14.68
CA ASN A 83 9.20 -1.62 15.14
C ASN A 83 8.73 -3.05 15.43
N GLU A 84 8.35 -3.30 16.68
CA GLU A 84 7.68 -4.55 17.05
C GLU A 84 6.35 -4.66 16.28
N GLY A 85 6.16 -5.81 15.62
CA GLY A 85 4.91 -6.13 14.95
C GLY A 85 3.78 -6.23 15.98
N LEU A 86 2.61 -5.66 15.65
CA LEU A 86 1.42 -5.96 16.43
C LEU A 86 1.05 -7.45 16.28
N PRO A 87 0.42 -8.07 17.29
CA PRO A 87 -0.21 -9.37 17.12
C PRO A 87 -1.09 -9.37 15.87
N PHE A 88 -0.99 -10.42 15.06
CA PHE A 88 -1.66 -10.53 13.76
C PHE A 88 -3.15 -10.15 13.84
N THR A 89 -3.87 -10.68 14.82
CA THR A 89 -5.30 -10.42 15.03
C THR A 89 -5.60 -8.93 15.29
N LYS A 90 -4.74 -8.25 16.06
CA LYS A 90 -4.86 -6.81 16.32
C LYS A 90 -4.55 -6.00 15.06
N HIS A 91 -3.56 -6.41 14.28
CA HIS A 91 -3.23 -5.75 13.02
C HIS A 91 -4.39 -5.85 12.03
N MET A 92 -4.96 -7.05 11.84
CA MET A 92 -6.09 -7.27 10.93
C MET A 92 -7.30 -6.42 11.30
N LYS A 93 -7.64 -6.34 12.60
CA LYS A 93 -8.76 -5.51 13.08
C LYS A 93 -8.55 -4.03 12.76
N LEU A 94 -7.41 -3.47 13.15
CA LEU A 94 -7.09 -2.06 12.90
C LEU A 94 -7.02 -1.72 11.40
N THR A 95 -6.57 -2.67 10.57
CA THR A 95 -6.55 -2.50 9.11
C THR A 95 -7.96 -2.45 8.54
N ALA A 96 -8.85 -3.36 8.94
CA ALA A 96 -10.25 -3.35 8.52
C ALA A 96 -10.98 -2.06 8.95
N GLU A 97 -10.76 -1.60 10.19
CA GLU A 97 -11.28 -0.32 10.69
C GLU A 97 -10.75 0.87 9.86
N SER A 98 -9.46 0.85 9.51
CA SER A 98 -8.85 1.91 8.70
C SER A 98 -9.43 1.96 7.29
N ILE A 99 -9.68 0.81 6.66
CA ILE A 99 -10.35 0.70 5.35
C ILE A 99 -11.77 1.27 5.47
N GLN A 100 -12.54 0.83 6.45
CA GLN A 100 -13.91 1.29 6.64
C GLN A 100 -13.97 2.81 6.89
N SER A 101 -13.04 3.35 7.67
CA SER A 101 -12.93 4.79 7.90
C SER A 101 -12.55 5.56 6.64
N ALA A 102 -11.65 5.02 5.81
CA ALA A 102 -11.22 5.67 4.57
C ALA A 102 -12.33 5.71 3.50
N ILE A 103 -13.18 4.69 3.47
CA ILE A 103 -14.36 4.61 2.60
C ILE A 103 -15.51 5.50 3.11
N GLY A 104 -15.42 5.97 4.37
CA GLY A 104 -16.52 6.52 5.16
C GLY A 104 -17.34 7.64 4.54
N ASP A 105 -16.81 8.40 3.58
CA ASP A 105 -17.47 9.58 3.03
C ASP A 105 -17.93 9.44 1.57
N ASP A 106 -17.48 8.42 0.84
CA ASP A 106 -17.89 8.19 -0.54
C ASP A 106 -18.89 7.03 -0.66
N ARG A 107 -20.11 7.37 -1.09
CA ARG A 107 -21.19 6.40 -1.27
C ARG A 107 -20.87 5.37 -2.35
N GLU A 108 -20.26 5.80 -3.46
CA GLU A 108 -19.96 4.92 -4.58
C GLU A 108 -18.90 3.88 -4.20
N THR A 109 -17.77 4.34 -3.64
CA THR A 109 -16.72 3.46 -3.08
C THR A 109 -17.28 2.51 -2.02
N ARG A 110 -18.21 2.99 -1.17
CA ARG A 110 -18.83 2.15 -0.14
C ARG A 110 -19.70 1.06 -0.74
N ASP A 111 -20.53 1.38 -1.71
CA ASP A 111 -21.42 0.41 -2.36
C ASP A 111 -20.60 -0.65 -3.13
N LEU A 112 -19.53 -0.21 -3.81
CA LEU A 112 -18.58 -1.10 -4.51
C LEU A 112 -17.88 -2.07 -3.56
N TRP A 113 -17.45 -1.61 -2.38
CA TRP A 113 -16.83 -2.47 -1.36
C TRP A 113 -17.83 -3.41 -0.67
N GLN A 114 -19.06 -2.95 -0.44
CA GLN A 114 -20.10 -3.73 0.24
C GLN A 114 -20.59 -4.91 -0.62
N ALA A 115 -20.62 -4.78 -1.95
CA ALA A 115 -21.08 -5.85 -2.84
C ALA A 115 -20.30 -7.18 -2.68
N PRO A 116 -18.96 -7.24 -2.81
CA PRO A 116 -18.19 -8.47 -2.58
C PRO A 116 -18.22 -8.89 -1.11
N ARG A 117 -18.25 -7.94 -0.17
CA ARG A 117 -18.32 -8.25 1.26
C ARG A 117 -19.61 -8.99 1.61
N ARG A 118 -20.76 -8.56 1.08
CA ARG A 118 -22.05 -9.26 1.24
C ARG A 118 -22.04 -10.61 0.54
N ALA A 119 -21.49 -10.70 -0.66
CA ALA A 119 -21.38 -11.99 -1.35
C ALA A 119 -20.59 -13.04 -0.54
N ILE A 120 -19.57 -12.61 0.23
CA ILE A 120 -18.78 -13.49 1.09
C ILE A 120 -19.51 -13.79 2.42
N ILE A 121 -20.13 -12.78 3.04
CA ILE A 121 -20.73 -12.90 4.38
C ILE A 121 -22.13 -13.51 4.36
N ASP A 122 -22.98 -13.08 3.41
CA ASP A 122 -24.41 -13.44 3.35
C ASP A 122 -24.65 -14.78 2.62
N GLY A 123 -23.59 -15.49 2.21
CA GLY A 123 -23.66 -16.88 1.72
C GLY A 123 -23.54 -17.91 2.85
N ASP A 124 -22.98 -19.10 2.55
CA ASP A 124 -22.76 -20.21 3.50
C ASP A 124 -22.03 -19.79 4.81
N PHE A 125 -21.31 -18.66 4.79
CA PHE A 125 -20.57 -18.16 5.93
C PHE A 125 -21.46 -17.74 7.11
N ALA A 126 -22.62 -17.11 6.85
CA ALA A 126 -23.54 -16.70 7.93
C ALA A 126 -24.14 -17.91 8.65
N GLU A 127 -24.36 -19.01 7.93
CA GLU A 127 -24.88 -20.26 8.48
C GLU A 127 -23.82 -21.01 9.30
N VAL A 128 -22.57 -21.03 8.83
CA VAL A 128 -21.47 -21.75 9.48
C VAL A 128 -20.87 -20.98 10.66
N TYR A 129 -20.87 -19.65 10.63
CA TYR A 129 -20.26 -18.80 11.67
C TYR A 129 -21.21 -17.69 12.18
N PRO A 130 -22.30 -18.05 12.88
CA PRO A 130 -23.29 -17.08 13.39
C PRO A 130 -22.74 -16.10 14.45
N ARG A 131 -21.57 -16.40 15.05
CA ARG A 131 -20.83 -15.51 15.98
C ARG A 131 -19.61 -14.84 15.36
N GLY A 132 -19.47 -14.86 14.03
CA GLY A 132 -18.29 -14.34 13.32
C GLY A 132 -18.16 -12.82 13.31
N ARG A 133 -19.19 -12.07 13.74
CA ARG A 133 -19.14 -10.60 13.81
C ARG A 133 -18.13 -10.12 14.87
N ASP A 134 -17.37 -9.09 14.54
CA ASP A 134 -16.25 -8.50 15.29
C ASP A 134 -15.06 -9.45 15.55
N THR A 135 -14.98 -10.55 14.81
CA THR A 135 -13.85 -11.48 14.87
C THR A 135 -12.75 -11.11 13.87
N CYS A 136 -11.55 -11.67 14.06
CA CYS A 136 -10.47 -11.56 13.09
C CYS A 136 -10.87 -12.08 11.70
N ILE A 137 -11.86 -12.99 11.62
CA ILE A 137 -12.33 -13.54 10.36
C ILE A 137 -13.11 -12.47 9.58
N GLU A 138 -13.99 -11.71 10.23
CA GLU A 138 -14.69 -10.60 9.58
C GLU A 138 -13.73 -9.50 9.13
N SER A 139 -12.69 -9.20 9.91
CA SER A 139 -11.63 -8.27 9.48
C SER A 139 -10.91 -8.77 8.23
N THR A 140 -10.63 -10.07 8.16
CA THR A 140 -9.98 -10.70 7.00
C THR A 140 -10.89 -10.63 5.77
N ILE A 141 -12.16 -11.00 5.90
CA ILE A 141 -13.15 -10.90 4.83
C ILE A 141 -13.27 -9.45 4.33
N SER A 142 -13.31 -8.48 5.25
CA SER A 142 -13.41 -7.06 4.91
C SER A 142 -12.20 -6.57 4.10
N ILE A 143 -10.99 -7.01 4.44
CA ILE A 143 -9.75 -6.70 3.71
C ILE A 143 -9.75 -7.38 2.33
N VAL A 144 -10.15 -8.65 2.24
CA VAL A 144 -10.23 -9.38 0.96
C VAL A 144 -11.26 -8.77 0.02
N ALA A 145 -12.45 -8.44 0.54
CA ALA A 145 -13.50 -7.77 -0.22
C ALA A 145 -13.03 -6.42 -0.76
N PHE A 146 -12.28 -5.66 0.05
CA PHE A 146 -11.64 -4.42 -0.39
C PHE A 146 -10.64 -4.67 -1.51
N ALA A 147 -9.75 -5.64 -1.35
CA ALA A 147 -8.77 -5.96 -2.38
C ALA A 147 -9.42 -6.36 -3.71
N GLN A 148 -10.51 -7.13 -3.67
CA GLN A 148 -11.28 -7.51 -4.86
C GLN A 148 -11.99 -6.31 -5.51
N ALA A 149 -12.63 -5.45 -4.71
CA ALA A 149 -13.38 -4.30 -5.19
C ALA A 149 -12.51 -3.30 -5.96
N PHE A 150 -11.24 -3.16 -5.57
CA PHE A 150 -10.32 -2.15 -6.11
C PHE A 150 -9.14 -2.75 -6.89
N ASP A 151 -9.24 -4.01 -7.31
CA ASP A 151 -8.19 -4.74 -8.07
C ASP A 151 -6.79 -4.66 -7.42
N ILE A 152 -6.75 -4.73 -6.08
CA ILE A 152 -5.51 -4.69 -5.32
C ILE A 152 -4.92 -6.10 -5.27
N ARG A 153 -3.75 -6.27 -5.89
CA ARG A 153 -3.00 -7.52 -5.81
C ARG A 153 -2.26 -7.61 -4.48
N VAL A 154 -2.63 -8.60 -3.67
CA VAL A 154 -1.92 -8.95 -2.44
C VAL A 154 -0.95 -10.09 -2.72
N SER A 155 0.33 -9.87 -2.44
CA SER A 155 1.37 -10.90 -2.55
C SER A 155 2.01 -11.14 -1.20
N ALA A 156 2.11 -12.40 -0.79
CA ALA A 156 2.94 -12.78 0.35
C ALA A 156 4.39 -12.89 -0.12
N VAL A 157 5.28 -12.12 0.50
CA VAL A 157 6.73 -12.25 0.28
C VAL A 157 7.25 -13.07 1.45
N GLY A 158 7.65 -14.31 1.16
CA GLY A 158 8.30 -15.23 2.10
C GLY A 158 9.80 -15.02 2.17
#